data_AF-A0A6J8D296-F1
#
_entry.id   AF-A0A6J8D296-F1
#
_cell.length_a   1.000
_cell.length_b   1.000
_cell.length_c   1.000
_cell.angle_alpha   90.00
_cell.angle_beta   90.00
_cell.angle_gamma   90.00
#
_symmetry.space_group_name_H-M   'P 1'
#
loop_
_entity.id
_entity.type
_entity.pdbx_description
1 polymer ?
#
loop_
_entity_poly.entity_id
_entity_poly.type
_entity_poly.pdbx_seq_one_letter_code
_entity_poly.pdbx_strand_id
1 'polypeptide(L)'
;MKTNTGSGSSQDHLVEQLTPVNTWGKRFATVPTPARTIGDYYKFIASDQKQISINSNNYCYITADKPVFLVMIVKSQLSSSEPADPAMLIIPPIEQYAADYTFTTLKYTAGSYENFFLFVVNKADKSGLKLDGGSFPANTAYYDIPDTDLVGGYISVSEGSHTVRHTSPISIFGGFLYGKANKETYGLTTGMRMAKINSICVPTSTVVGDGIDNDCDGLIDEELCTAANRNNDDDGDGVSDEDCAKPPPIDGNWGSWGSYGSCSVTCGTGDQTKTRSCNNPTPAHNGNQCSGSGTSSKSCTTASCAVDGQWSNWVSWGTCSVTCASGTQTRQRQCDNPAPQHSGKVCSGSSTDSKTCTQVTCPFDGNWGNWASWGTCSVTCASGTKTRQRLCDSPVAQHNGQDCSGSGAETKTCTKVTCPIDGNWGSWASWGTCSVTCASGTETRQRQCDSPAAQHNGQDCRGSGTETQTCTKVTCPSKCSQ
;
A
#
# COMPACT_ATOMS: atom_id res chain seq x y z
N MET A 1 -32.85 2.10 59.43
CA MET A 1 -34.09 2.68 60.03
C MET A 1 -35.18 2.72 58.97
N LYS A 2 -36.46 2.46 59.28
CA LYS A 2 -37.56 2.84 58.37
C LYS A 2 -37.76 4.35 58.48
N THR A 3 -37.42 5.10 57.45
CA THR A 3 -37.47 6.56 57.51
C THR A 3 -38.71 7.08 56.82
N ASN A 4 -39.75 7.40 57.60
CA ASN A 4 -40.65 8.49 57.24
C ASN A 4 -40.04 9.79 57.78
N THR A 5 -38.93 10.22 57.19
CA THR A 5 -38.14 11.38 57.65
C THR A 5 -38.63 12.64 56.96
N GLY A 6 -39.88 13.00 57.22
CA GLY A 6 -40.57 14.13 56.58
C GLY A 6 -42.07 13.90 56.53
N SER A 7 -42.75 14.59 55.61
CA SER A 7 -44.18 14.41 55.30
C SER A 7 -44.43 13.69 53.96
N GLY A 8 -43.36 13.22 53.30
CA GLY A 8 -43.42 12.49 52.03
C GLY A 8 -43.87 11.04 52.17
N SER A 9 -44.16 10.39 51.04
CA SER A 9 -44.59 8.98 50.98
C SER A 9 -43.44 7.98 50.75
N SER A 10 -42.21 8.44 50.51
CA SER A 10 -41.04 7.58 50.34
C SER A 10 -40.72 6.87 51.67
N GLN A 11 -40.53 5.56 51.65
CA GLN A 11 -40.18 4.75 52.83
C GLN A 11 -38.92 3.93 52.53
N ASP A 12 -37.78 4.61 52.53
CA ASP A 12 -36.51 3.93 52.29
C ASP A 12 -35.91 3.38 53.59
N HIS A 13 -35.05 2.39 53.42
CA HIS A 13 -34.21 1.89 54.50
C HIS A 13 -32.82 2.51 54.35
N LEU A 14 -32.49 3.43 55.25
CA LEU A 14 -31.10 3.86 55.41
C LEU A 14 -30.35 2.79 56.21
N VAL A 15 -29.31 2.22 55.58
CA VAL A 15 -28.37 1.27 56.17
C VAL A 15 -27.11 2.03 56.56
N GLU A 16 -26.66 1.80 57.78
CA GLU A 16 -25.50 2.46 58.37
C GLU A 16 -24.37 1.43 58.53
N GLN A 17 -23.18 1.75 58.02
CA GLN A 17 -21.98 0.99 58.31
C GLN A 17 -21.22 1.70 59.42
N LEU A 18 -21.19 1.07 60.60
CA LEU A 18 -20.46 1.61 61.75
C LEU A 18 -18.97 1.31 61.60
N THR A 19 -18.15 2.33 61.82
CA THR A 19 -16.70 2.16 61.97
C THR A 19 -16.38 1.52 63.31
N PRO A 20 -15.19 0.92 63.48
CA PRO A 20 -14.74 0.43 64.78
C PRO A 20 -14.81 1.52 65.86
N VAL A 21 -15.29 1.16 67.06
CA VAL A 21 -15.53 2.11 68.16
C VAL A 21 -14.29 2.89 68.61
N ASN A 22 -13.09 2.36 68.37
CA ASN A 22 -11.83 3.02 68.66
C ASN A 22 -11.44 4.10 67.63
N THR A 23 -12.20 4.27 66.55
CA THR A 23 -12.03 5.36 65.57
C THR A 23 -13.08 6.46 65.73
N TRP A 24 -13.99 6.35 66.69
CA TRP A 24 -15.03 7.33 66.96
C TRP A 24 -14.42 8.57 67.61
N GLY A 25 -15.03 9.75 67.54
CA GLY A 25 -14.38 10.95 68.02
C GLY A 25 -15.26 11.79 68.93
N LYS A 26 -14.70 12.92 69.35
CA LYS A 26 -15.35 13.85 70.27
C LYS A 26 -15.61 15.22 69.66
N ARG A 27 -14.88 15.59 68.60
CA ARG A 27 -14.95 16.90 67.96
C ARG A 27 -15.41 16.73 66.51
N PHE A 28 -16.46 17.45 66.13
CA PHE A 28 -17.02 17.40 64.79
C PHE A 28 -17.32 18.81 64.30
N ALA A 29 -17.13 19.01 63.01
CA ALA A 29 -17.57 20.21 62.32
C ALA A 29 -18.59 19.84 61.26
N THR A 30 -19.63 20.67 61.12
CA THR A 30 -20.75 20.39 60.23
C THR A 30 -20.83 21.37 59.08
N VAL A 31 -21.12 20.86 57.89
CA VAL A 31 -21.42 21.67 56.69
C VAL A 31 -22.88 21.39 56.30
N PRO A 32 -23.70 22.43 56.13
CA PRO A 32 -25.08 22.24 55.70
C PRO A 32 -25.18 21.69 54.28
N THR A 33 -26.24 20.94 54.00
CA THR A 33 -26.50 20.45 52.63
C THR A 33 -26.82 21.61 51.67
N PRO A 34 -26.13 21.70 50.51
CA PRO A 34 -26.37 22.77 49.53
C PRO A 34 -27.79 22.80 48.98
N ALA A 35 -28.29 24.02 48.73
CA ALA A 35 -29.55 24.28 48.03
C ALA A 35 -30.78 23.57 48.64
N ARG A 36 -30.84 23.56 49.98
CA ARG A 36 -31.92 22.98 50.78
C ARG A 36 -32.45 24.01 51.78
N THR A 37 -33.77 24.11 51.90
CA THR A 37 -34.42 25.08 52.79
C THR A 37 -34.75 24.51 54.17
N ILE A 38 -34.60 23.19 54.35
CA ILE A 38 -35.09 22.49 55.53
C ILE A 38 -33.96 21.76 56.25
N GLY A 39 -33.74 22.18 57.50
CA GLY A 39 -32.65 21.72 58.37
C GLY A 39 -32.44 20.21 58.38
N ASP A 40 -31.17 19.82 58.31
CA ASP A 40 -30.71 18.46 58.51
C ASP A 40 -30.69 18.11 60.02
N TYR A 41 -30.78 16.82 60.35
CA TYR A 41 -30.66 16.40 61.75
C TYR A 41 -29.46 15.50 61.96
N TYR A 42 -28.80 15.73 63.08
CA TYR A 42 -27.61 15.03 63.50
C TYR A 42 -27.99 14.03 64.57
N LYS A 43 -27.66 12.77 64.34
CA LYS A 43 -27.92 11.67 65.26
C LYS A 43 -26.62 11.17 65.85
N PHE A 44 -26.59 11.08 67.17
CA PHE A 44 -25.45 10.65 67.95
C PHE A 44 -25.62 9.18 68.34
N ILE A 45 -24.83 8.30 67.73
CA ILE A 45 -24.81 6.87 68.06
C ILE A 45 -23.92 6.65 69.29
N ALA A 46 -24.35 5.73 70.16
CA ALA A 46 -23.81 5.49 71.51
C ALA A 46 -23.91 6.67 72.50
N SER A 47 -24.85 7.60 72.25
CA SER A 47 -25.37 8.51 73.27
C SER A 47 -26.69 7.99 73.84
N ASP A 48 -27.30 8.74 74.78
CA ASP A 48 -28.66 8.54 75.29
C ASP A 48 -29.75 8.79 74.23
N GLN A 49 -29.54 8.30 73.01
CA GLN A 49 -30.38 8.50 71.82
C GLN A 49 -30.59 9.97 71.45
N LYS A 50 -29.62 10.85 71.77
CA LYS A 50 -29.70 12.27 71.47
C LYS A 50 -29.76 12.50 69.96
N GLN A 51 -30.74 13.30 69.55
CA GLN A 51 -30.87 13.82 68.20
C GLN A 51 -30.96 15.33 68.29
N ILE A 52 -30.21 16.02 67.43
CA ILE A 52 -30.20 17.49 67.40
C ILE A 52 -30.58 17.90 65.98
N SER A 53 -31.59 18.75 65.87
CA SER A 53 -31.93 19.39 64.60
C SER A 53 -31.09 20.65 64.46
N ILE A 54 -30.32 20.75 63.38
CA ILE A 54 -29.52 21.94 63.06
C ILE A 54 -30.16 22.58 61.82
N ASN A 55 -30.20 23.90 61.75
CA ASN A 55 -30.75 24.59 60.58
C ASN A 55 -29.85 24.38 59.36
N SER A 56 -30.43 24.30 58.15
CA SER A 56 -29.70 24.13 56.87
C SER A 56 -28.76 25.27 56.51
N ASN A 57 -28.68 26.34 57.30
CA ASN A 57 -27.73 27.41 57.08
C ASN A 57 -26.69 27.52 58.22
N ASN A 58 -26.73 26.60 59.19
CA ASN A 58 -25.86 26.66 60.35
C ASN A 58 -24.64 25.77 60.17
N TYR A 59 -23.48 26.41 60.25
CA TYR A 59 -22.20 25.75 60.48
C TYR A 59 -22.02 25.60 61.98
N CYS A 60 -21.74 24.39 62.45
CA CYS A 60 -21.67 24.09 63.88
C CYS A 60 -20.42 23.30 64.20
N TYR A 61 -19.87 23.62 65.36
CA TYR A 61 -18.88 22.81 66.03
C TYR A 61 -19.56 22.01 67.14
N ILE A 62 -19.36 20.71 67.13
CA ILE A 62 -20.01 19.78 68.06
C ILE A 62 -18.93 19.09 68.87
N THR A 63 -19.07 19.17 70.19
CA THR A 63 -18.20 18.48 71.15
C THR A 63 -18.98 17.44 71.95
N ALA A 64 -18.29 16.38 72.35
CA ALA A 64 -18.82 15.34 73.22
C ALA A 64 -17.80 14.96 74.30
N ASP A 65 -18.27 14.68 75.52
CA ASP A 65 -17.40 14.29 76.63
C ASP A 65 -16.82 12.88 76.44
N LYS A 66 -17.55 12.03 75.70
CA LYS A 66 -17.19 10.66 75.36
C LYS A 66 -17.17 10.48 73.85
N PRO A 67 -16.41 9.50 73.34
CA PRO A 67 -16.39 9.23 71.92
C PRO A 67 -17.77 8.79 71.40
N VAL A 68 -18.21 9.41 70.31
CA VAL A 68 -19.50 9.16 69.67
C VAL A 68 -19.31 8.98 68.17
N PHE A 69 -20.31 8.37 67.54
CA PHE A 69 -20.40 8.32 66.08
C PHE A 69 -21.54 9.24 65.62
N LEU A 70 -21.22 10.14 64.69
CA LEU A 70 -22.11 11.19 64.25
C LEU A 70 -22.54 10.96 62.80
N VAL A 71 -23.86 10.91 62.58
CA VAL A 71 -24.44 10.90 61.24
C VAL A 71 -25.34 12.10 61.04
N MET A 72 -25.21 12.73 59.88
CA MET A 72 -26.16 13.70 59.37
C MET A 72 -27.21 12.95 58.55
N ILE A 73 -28.49 13.24 58.81
CA ILE A 73 -29.58 12.69 58.03
C ILE A 73 -30.30 13.84 57.30
N VAL A 74 -30.28 13.68 55.99
CA VAL A 74 -30.89 14.55 54.99
C VAL A 74 -32.36 14.15 54.90
N LYS A 75 -33.26 15.04 55.33
CA LYS A 75 -34.72 14.79 55.30
C LYS A 75 -35.27 14.62 53.89
N SER A 76 -36.35 13.84 53.76
CA SER A 76 -37.09 13.67 52.51
C SER A 76 -38.01 14.87 52.23
N GLN A 77 -38.47 14.97 50.99
CA GLN A 77 -39.45 15.93 50.46
C GLN A 77 -40.44 16.48 51.50
N LEU A 78 -40.44 17.81 51.64
CA LEU A 78 -41.46 18.57 52.38
C LEU A 78 -42.06 19.71 51.50
N SER A 79 -41.47 20.00 50.34
CA SER A 79 -41.99 20.95 49.35
C SER A 79 -41.78 20.43 47.92
N SER A 80 -42.62 20.89 46.98
CA SER A 80 -42.52 20.54 45.56
C SER A 80 -41.31 21.16 44.87
N SER A 81 -40.65 22.15 45.47
CA SER A 81 -39.46 22.80 44.94
C SER A 81 -38.15 22.08 45.27
N GLU A 82 -38.18 21.07 46.14
CA GLU A 82 -37.01 20.28 46.56
C GLU A 82 -37.30 18.76 46.49
N PRO A 83 -37.47 18.21 45.27
CA PRO A 83 -37.73 16.77 45.10
C PRO A 83 -36.48 15.95 45.42
N ALA A 84 -36.33 15.53 46.67
CA ALA A 84 -35.18 14.77 47.16
C ALA A 84 -35.60 13.63 48.11
N ASP A 85 -35.13 12.42 47.85
CA ASP A 85 -35.24 11.30 48.80
C ASP A 85 -34.26 11.46 49.97
N PRO A 86 -34.49 10.80 51.12
CA PRO A 86 -33.64 10.98 52.28
C PRO A 86 -32.28 10.30 52.08
N ALA A 87 -31.22 10.95 52.56
CA ALA A 87 -29.86 10.41 52.55
C ALA A 87 -29.23 10.45 53.94
N MET A 88 -28.17 9.68 54.12
CA MET A 88 -27.36 9.66 55.34
C MET A 88 -25.91 9.96 54.96
N LEU A 89 -25.24 10.77 55.77
CA LEU A 89 -23.83 11.09 55.64
C LEU A 89 -23.15 10.84 56.98
N ILE A 90 -22.06 10.08 56.97
CA ILE A 90 -21.21 9.95 58.17
C ILE A 90 -20.41 11.25 58.28
N ILE A 91 -20.47 11.87 59.45
CA ILE A 91 -19.66 13.04 59.78
C ILE A 91 -18.45 12.53 60.55
N PRO A 92 -17.30 12.29 59.89
CA PRO A 92 -16.08 11.92 60.59
C PRO A 92 -15.71 13.00 61.61
N PRO A 93 -15.18 12.58 62.76
CA PRO A 93 -14.61 13.50 63.71
C PRO A 93 -13.35 14.16 63.10
N ILE A 94 -12.97 15.33 63.61
CA ILE A 94 -11.88 16.15 63.04
C ILE A 94 -10.56 15.40 63.07
N GLU A 95 -10.33 14.56 64.08
CA GLU A 95 -9.14 13.71 64.23
C GLU A 95 -9.00 12.66 63.10
N GLN A 96 -10.05 12.47 62.29
CA GLN A 96 -10.06 11.53 61.17
C GLN A 96 -9.93 12.21 59.80
N TYR A 97 -9.74 13.53 59.79
CA TYR A 97 -9.48 14.30 58.57
C TYR A 97 -8.14 13.91 57.97
N ALA A 98 -7.98 14.14 56.68
CA ALA A 98 -6.77 13.80 55.93
C ALA A 98 -6.35 14.96 55.05
N ALA A 99 -5.10 14.93 54.58
CA ALA A 99 -4.57 15.91 53.65
C ALA A 99 -4.93 15.61 52.18
N ASP A 100 -5.49 14.44 51.88
CA ASP A 100 -5.95 14.10 50.55
C ASP A 100 -7.11 13.10 50.52
N TYR A 101 -7.96 13.25 49.50
CA TYR A 101 -9.06 12.35 49.20
C TYR A 101 -9.10 12.05 47.71
N THR A 102 -9.35 10.78 47.39
CA THR A 102 -9.69 10.34 46.03
C THR A 102 -11.07 9.69 46.09
N PHE A 103 -12.01 10.19 45.30
CA PHE A 103 -13.39 9.73 45.31
C PHE A 103 -13.99 9.71 43.91
N THR A 104 -15.14 9.08 43.76
CA THR A 104 -15.91 9.06 42.51
C THR A 104 -17.34 9.48 42.81
N THR A 105 -17.87 10.40 42.01
CA THR A 105 -19.27 10.82 42.10
C THR A 105 -20.17 9.77 41.46
N LEU A 106 -21.39 9.62 41.99
CA LEU A 106 -22.34 8.65 41.45
C LEU A 106 -22.97 9.17 40.16
N LYS A 107 -23.30 8.23 39.27
CA LYS A 107 -24.07 8.52 38.07
C LYS A 107 -25.52 8.08 38.25
N TYR A 108 -26.46 8.98 37.93
CA TYR A 108 -27.88 8.66 37.97
C TYR A 108 -28.30 7.91 36.70
N THR A 109 -29.09 6.85 36.82
CA THR A 109 -29.51 6.04 35.66
C THR A 109 -30.54 6.75 34.78
N ALA A 110 -31.33 7.66 35.34
CA ALA A 110 -32.37 8.41 34.62
C ALA A 110 -32.00 9.89 34.36
N GLY A 111 -30.72 10.25 34.47
CA GLY A 111 -30.26 11.62 34.26
C GLY A 111 -28.85 11.84 34.80
N SER A 112 -28.64 12.97 35.45
CA SER A 112 -27.39 13.31 36.13
C SER A 112 -27.66 13.82 37.54
N TYR A 113 -26.71 13.56 38.44
CA TYR A 113 -26.71 14.20 39.76
C TYR A 113 -26.08 15.59 39.66
N GLU A 114 -26.63 16.54 40.41
CA GLU A 114 -25.86 17.70 40.87
C GLU A 114 -24.99 17.24 42.03
N ASN A 115 -23.68 17.11 41.81
CA ASN A 115 -22.73 16.62 42.80
C ASN A 115 -22.00 17.78 43.50
N PHE A 116 -21.87 17.66 44.81
CA PHE A 116 -21.21 18.64 45.66
C PHE A 116 -20.15 17.95 46.53
N PHE A 117 -18.96 18.55 46.57
CA PHE A 117 -17.93 18.25 47.56
C PHE A 117 -18.02 19.30 48.67
N LEU A 118 -18.47 18.87 49.83
CA LEU A 118 -18.55 19.66 51.06
C LEU A 118 -17.22 19.47 51.81
N PHE A 119 -16.73 20.54 52.43
CA PHE A 119 -15.45 20.51 53.11
C PHE A 119 -15.43 21.33 54.40
N VAL A 120 -14.54 20.93 55.32
CA VAL A 120 -14.15 21.71 56.50
C VAL A 120 -12.63 21.78 56.52
N VAL A 121 -12.05 22.97 56.67
CA VAL A 121 -10.60 23.17 56.71
C VAL A 121 -10.26 24.27 57.72
N ASN A 122 -9.05 24.27 58.25
CA ASN A 122 -8.54 25.40 59.02
C ASN A 122 -8.53 26.67 58.14
N LYS A 123 -8.94 27.81 58.71
CA LYS A 123 -8.99 29.11 58.04
C LYS A 123 -7.63 29.52 57.47
N ALA A 124 -6.53 29.17 58.15
CA ALA A 124 -5.17 29.43 57.69
C ALA A 124 -4.81 28.59 56.45
N ASP A 125 -5.32 27.36 56.37
CA ASP A 125 -4.92 26.36 55.37
C ASP A 125 -5.78 26.36 54.11
N LYS A 126 -6.95 27.02 54.10
CA LYS A 126 -7.88 27.00 52.96
C LYS A 126 -7.26 27.33 51.58
N SER A 127 -6.17 28.10 51.55
CA SER A 127 -5.50 28.49 50.31
C SER A 127 -4.69 27.35 49.64
N GLY A 128 -4.34 26.31 50.39
CA GLY A 128 -3.60 25.16 49.90
C GLY A 128 -4.47 24.06 49.28
N LEU A 129 -5.81 24.16 49.35
CA LEU A 129 -6.69 23.19 48.70
C LEU A 129 -6.49 23.19 47.17
N LYS A 130 -6.55 21.99 46.58
CA LYS A 130 -6.43 21.71 45.14
C LYS A 130 -7.52 20.71 44.72
N LEU A 131 -8.07 20.91 43.53
CA LEU A 131 -9.01 20.00 42.89
C LEU A 131 -8.37 19.47 41.61
N ASP A 132 -8.25 18.15 41.48
CA ASP A 132 -7.69 17.46 40.31
C ASP A 132 -6.30 18.00 39.90
N GLY A 133 -5.47 18.27 40.91
CA GLY A 133 -4.13 18.87 40.76
C GLY A 133 -4.13 20.36 40.38
N GLY A 134 -5.28 20.92 40.02
CA GLY A 134 -5.47 22.33 39.70
C GLY A 134 -5.80 23.20 40.91
N SER A 135 -5.99 24.49 40.66
CA SER A 135 -6.48 25.43 41.68
C SER A 135 -7.88 25.05 42.14
N PHE A 136 -8.14 25.16 43.45
CA PHE A 136 -9.49 25.07 43.97
C PHE A 136 -10.38 26.18 43.34
N PRO A 137 -11.69 25.96 43.14
CA PRO A 137 -12.56 26.92 42.48
C PRO A 137 -12.52 28.31 43.14
N ALA A 138 -12.22 29.35 42.36
CA ALA A 138 -11.98 30.71 42.88
C ALA A 138 -13.20 31.34 43.57
N ASN A 139 -14.42 30.98 43.15
CA ASN A 139 -15.68 31.48 43.71
C ASN A 139 -16.19 30.64 44.90
N THR A 140 -15.32 29.82 45.50
CA THR A 140 -15.70 29.03 46.68
C THR A 140 -16.02 29.96 47.84
N ALA A 141 -17.23 29.85 48.36
CA ALA A 141 -17.63 30.53 49.59
C ALA A 141 -17.12 29.75 50.81
N TYR A 142 -16.51 30.47 51.76
CA TYR A 142 -16.05 29.94 53.03
C TYR A 142 -16.84 30.59 54.15
N TYR A 143 -17.44 29.78 55.00
CA TYR A 143 -18.25 30.22 56.12
C TYR A 143 -17.57 29.83 57.42
N ASP A 144 -17.48 30.77 58.35
CA ASP A 144 -16.89 30.54 59.66
C ASP A 144 -17.72 29.52 60.44
N ILE A 145 -17.04 28.54 61.04
CA ILE A 145 -17.62 27.68 62.06
C ILE A 145 -17.40 28.39 63.40
N PRO A 146 -18.47 28.82 64.10
CA PRO A 146 -18.34 29.61 65.32
C PRO A 146 -17.46 28.97 66.38
N ASP A 147 -16.74 29.82 67.11
CA ASP A 147 -15.85 29.44 68.24
C ASP A 147 -14.69 28.49 67.86
N THR A 148 -14.29 28.48 66.60
CA THR A 148 -13.16 27.69 66.08
C THR A 148 -12.38 28.46 65.02
N ASP A 149 -11.19 27.95 64.67
CA ASP A 149 -10.42 28.41 63.50
C ASP A 149 -10.81 27.67 62.20
N LEU A 150 -11.96 26.98 62.20
CA LEU A 150 -12.42 26.20 61.05
C LEU A 150 -13.35 27.03 60.16
N VAL A 151 -13.26 26.77 58.86
CA VAL A 151 -14.23 27.24 57.87
C VAL A 151 -14.82 26.06 57.13
N GLY A 152 -16.11 26.13 56.84
CA GLY A 152 -16.82 25.15 56.02
C GLY A 152 -17.29 25.75 54.70
N GLY A 153 -17.51 24.89 53.72
CA GLY A 153 -18.07 25.30 52.44
C GLY A 153 -18.33 24.10 51.54
N TYR A 154 -18.67 24.39 50.28
CA TYR A 154 -18.84 23.36 49.27
C TYR A 154 -18.51 23.88 47.88
N ILE A 155 -18.19 22.96 46.98
CA ILE A 155 -18.03 23.20 45.55
C ILE A 155 -18.86 22.20 44.75
N SER A 156 -19.24 22.56 43.54
CA SER A 156 -19.80 21.61 42.57
C SER A 156 -18.66 20.84 41.90
N VAL A 157 -18.85 19.52 41.76
CA VAL A 157 -17.92 18.61 41.08
C VAL A 157 -18.67 17.87 39.97
N SER A 158 -17.98 17.52 38.89
CA SER A 158 -18.61 16.81 37.78
C SER A 158 -18.86 15.33 38.09
N GLU A 159 -19.53 14.63 37.17
CA GLU A 159 -19.54 13.16 37.18
C GLU A 159 -18.14 12.63 36.85
N GLY A 160 -17.62 11.70 37.66
CA GLY A 160 -16.31 11.08 37.43
C GLY A 160 -15.49 10.88 38.70
N SER A 161 -14.23 10.52 38.49
CA SER A 161 -13.24 10.38 39.56
C SER A 161 -12.53 11.70 39.78
N HIS A 162 -12.42 12.10 41.04
CA HIS A 162 -11.85 13.36 41.47
C HIS A 162 -10.84 13.16 42.60
N THR A 163 -9.90 14.08 42.69
CA THR A 163 -8.98 14.20 43.81
C THR A 163 -9.10 15.59 44.43
N VAL A 164 -9.22 15.66 45.74
CA VAL A 164 -9.08 16.91 46.49
C VAL A 164 -7.93 16.72 47.45
N ARG A 165 -6.94 17.61 47.39
CA ARG A 165 -5.71 17.51 48.20
C ARG A 165 -5.31 18.87 48.73
N HIS A 166 -4.58 18.88 49.84
CA HIS A 166 -3.88 20.06 50.31
C HIS A 166 -2.42 20.07 49.81
N THR A 167 -1.83 21.25 49.61
CA THR A 167 -0.43 21.38 49.16
C THR A 167 0.59 21.02 50.24
N SER A 168 0.22 21.20 51.51
CA SER A 168 0.97 20.73 52.67
C SER A 168 0.40 19.38 53.14
N PRO A 169 1.21 18.34 53.35
CA PRO A 169 0.75 17.02 53.80
C PRO A 169 0.29 17.00 55.27
N ILE A 170 0.64 18.01 56.06
CA ILE A 170 0.28 18.14 57.49
C ILE A 170 -0.99 18.95 57.71
N SER A 171 -1.45 19.71 56.71
CA SER A 171 -2.73 20.41 56.82
C SER A 171 -3.89 19.50 56.40
N ILE A 172 -4.67 19.10 57.38
CA ILE A 172 -5.82 18.21 57.21
C ILE A 172 -7.12 18.97 56.97
N PHE A 173 -8.05 18.34 56.25
CA PHE A 173 -9.40 18.86 56.05
C PHE A 173 -10.40 17.71 55.98
N GLY A 174 -11.66 17.98 56.28
CA GLY A 174 -12.75 17.04 56.14
C GLY A 174 -13.37 17.13 54.75
N GLY A 175 -13.72 15.99 54.17
CA GLY A 175 -14.38 15.90 52.87
C GLY A 175 -15.64 15.05 52.91
N PHE A 176 -16.69 15.56 52.28
CA PHE A 176 -17.97 14.85 52.17
C PHE A 176 -18.59 15.04 50.79
N LEU A 177 -19.28 14.03 50.29
CA LEU A 177 -20.04 14.08 49.06
C LEU A 177 -21.51 14.12 49.35
N TYR A 178 -22.18 15.04 48.68
CA TYR A 178 -23.62 15.10 48.60
C TYR A 178 -24.01 15.23 47.14
N GLY A 179 -24.95 14.40 46.69
CA GLY A 179 -25.51 14.50 45.35
C GLY A 179 -27.02 14.52 45.41
N LYS A 180 -27.63 15.30 44.52
CA LYS A 180 -29.09 15.33 44.36
C LYS A 180 -29.49 15.24 42.90
N ALA A 181 -30.59 14.55 42.65
CA ALA A 181 -31.28 14.45 41.38
C ALA A 181 -32.79 14.46 41.66
N ASN A 182 -33.61 14.41 40.61
CA ASN A 182 -35.06 14.40 40.78
C ASN A 182 -35.52 13.18 41.58
N LYS A 183 -35.96 13.41 42.83
CA LYS A 183 -36.38 12.39 43.80
C LYS A 183 -35.29 11.41 44.21
N GLU A 184 -34.02 11.77 44.07
CA GLU A 184 -32.90 10.88 44.43
C GLU A 184 -31.82 11.72 45.09
N THR A 185 -31.26 11.23 46.19
CA THR A 185 -30.08 11.85 46.79
C THR A 185 -29.11 10.79 47.31
N TYR A 186 -27.85 11.18 47.44
CA TYR A 186 -26.86 10.36 48.12
C TYR A 186 -25.98 11.23 49.03
N GLY A 187 -25.51 10.62 50.11
CA GLY A 187 -24.49 11.18 51.00
C GLY A 187 -23.38 10.14 51.20
N LEU A 188 -22.13 10.52 50.96
CA LEU A 188 -20.98 9.64 51.17
C LEU A 188 -19.82 10.43 51.80
N THR A 189 -19.13 9.87 52.77
CA THR A 189 -17.85 10.44 53.23
C THR A 189 -16.78 10.18 52.18
N THR A 190 -15.94 11.16 51.85
CA THR A 190 -14.91 10.99 50.79
C THR A 190 -13.78 10.08 51.22
N GLY A 191 -13.56 10.01 52.54
CA GLY A 191 -12.60 9.15 53.21
C GLY A 191 -12.42 9.58 54.66
N MET A 192 -11.72 8.77 55.43
CA MET A 192 -11.26 9.08 56.79
C MET A 192 -10.05 8.22 57.09
N ARG A 193 -9.14 8.69 57.95
CA ARG A 193 -7.88 7.97 58.28
C ARG A 193 -8.11 6.58 58.88
N MET A 194 -9.26 6.37 59.52
CA MET A 194 -9.59 5.18 60.32
C MET A 194 -8.58 4.90 61.44
N ALA A 195 -7.92 5.95 61.92
CA ALA A 195 -6.94 5.87 62.98
C ALA A 195 -7.59 5.55 64.33
N LYS A 196 -6.83 4.95 65.24
CA LYS A 196 -7.34 4.55 66.56
C LYS A 196 -7.24 5.71 67.57
N ILE A 197 -8.18 6.64 67.49
CA ILE A 197 -8.20 7.86 68.31
C ILE A 197 -8.81 7.70 69.72
N ASN A 198 -9.39 6.53 70.05
CA ASN A 198 -9.83 6.19 71.42
C ASN A 198 -9.15 4.94 71.98
N SER A 199 -7.89 4.72 71.64
CA SER A 199 -7.05 3.75 72.35
C SER A 199 -6.16 4.45 73.35
N ILE A 200 -5.62 3.67 74.29
CA ILE A 200 -4.43 4.11 75.01
C ILE A 200 -3.35 4.31 73.96
N CYS A 201 -2.92 5.56 73.79
CA CYS A 201 -1.74 5.84 72.99
C CYS A 201 -0.49 5.37 73.76
N VAL A 202 0.42 4.75 73.03
CA VAL A 202 1.71 4.30 73.54
C VAL A 202 2.75 4.90 72.61
N PRO A 203 3.71 5.71 73.10
CA PRO A 203 4.71 6.30 72.24
C PRO A 203 5.46 5.23 71.46
N THR A 204 5.67 5.49 70.17
CA THR A 204 6.32 4.56 69.24
C THR A 204 7.42 5.28 68.46
N SER A 205 8.30 4.50 67.82
CA SER A 205 9.27 5.09 66.90
C SER A 205 8.57 5.56 65.64
N THR A 206 8.87 6.76 65.20
CA THR A 206 8.26 7.39 64.03
C THR A 206 8.44 6.58 62.76
N VAL A 207 7.35 6.40 62.01
CA VAL A 207 7.33 5.82 60.67
C VAL A 207 6.52 6.73 59.77
N VAL A 208 7.14 7.20 58.67
CA VAL A 208 6.52 8.16 57.76
C VAL A 208 5.16 7.68 57.22
N GLY A 209 4.10 8.40 57.57
CA GLY A 209 2.74 8.20 57.06
C GLY A 209 2.11 6.89 57.52
N ASP A 210 2.40 6.43 58.73
CA ASP A 210 1.85 5.18 59.27
C ASP A 210 0.44 5.35 59.86
N GLY A 211 -0.03 6.59 60.01
CA GLY A 211 -1.36 6.92 60.54
C GLY A 211 -1.53 6.60 62.02
N ILE A 212 -0.42 6.53 62.76
CA ILE A 212 -0.35 6.37 64.21
C ILE A 212 0.06 7.70 64.81
N ASP A 213 -0.47 8.00 65.99
CA ASP A 213 -0.03 9.06 66.90
C ASP A 213 1.19 8.51 67.67
N ASN A 214 2.41 8.86 67.23
CA ASN A 214 3.66 8.26 67.70
C ASN A 214 4.14 8.87 69.03
N ASP A 215 3.72 10.08 69.39
CA ASP A 215 4.15 10.79 70.60
C ASP A 215 3.03 10.99 71.66
N CYS A 216 1.78 10.69 71.29
CA CYS A 216 0.58 10.73 72.11
C CYS A 216 0.04 12.13 72.43
N ASP A 217 0.23 13.09 71.54
CA ASP A 217 -0.32 14.44 71.65
C ASP A 217 -1.79 14.54 71.15
N GLY A 218 -2.23 13.56 70.34
CA GLY A 218 -3.57 13.44 69.77
C GLY A 218 -3.71 13.92 68.33
N LEU A 219 -2.60 14.27 67.67
CA LEU A 219 -2.45 14.49 66.25
C LEU A 219 -1.85 13.24 65.59
N ILE A 220 -1.88 13.21 64.26
CA ILE A 220 -1.42 12.06 63.47
C ILE A 220 -0.80 12.59 62.18
N ASP A 221 0.39 12.11 61.85
CA ASP A 221 1.10 12.47 60.63
C ASP A 221 1.18 14.01 60.42
N GLU A 222 1.53 14.79 61.46
CA GLU A 222 1.49 16.26 61.54
C GLU A 222 2.83 16.98 61.34
N GLU A 223 3.93 16.24 61.19
CA GLU A 223 5.27 16.79 61.08
C GLU A 223 5.88 16.66 59.67
N LEU A 224 6.64 17.66 59.22
CA LEU A 224 7.37 17.61 57.95
C LEU A 224 8.80 17.12 58.12
N CYS A 225 8.98 15.81 58.27
CA CYS A 225 10.30 15.16 58.42
C CYS A 225 11.15 15.10 57.12
N THR A 226 11.35 16.26 56.48
CA THR A 226 12.16 16.43 55.29
C THR A 226 13.52 17.01 55.66
N ALA A 227 14.53 16.83 54.81
CA ALA A 227 15.84 17.43 55.03
C ALA A 227 15.80 18.98 55.12
N ALA A 228 14.75 19.62 54.57
CA ALA A 228 14.59 21.07 54.57
C ALA A 228 13.87 21.61 55.83
N ASN A 229 13.17 20.75 56.57
CA ASN A 229 12.39 21.13 57.75
C ASN A 229 12.90 20.44 59.05
N ARG A 230 13.85 19.51 58.95
CA ARG A 230 14.48 18.82 60.09
C ARG A 230 14.68 19.66 61.37
N ASN A 231 14.24 19.10 62.50
CA ASN A 231 14.21 19.65 63.86
C ASN A 231 13.34 20.91 64.01
N ASN A 232 12.39 21.13 63.11
CA ASN A 232 11.29 22.03 63.40
C ASN A 232 10.20 21.25 64.13
N ASP A 233 9.49 21.98 64.96
CA ASP A 233 8.28 21.60 65.68
C ASP A 233 7.14 22.30 64.91
N ASP A 234 6.54 21.60 63.96
CA ASP A 234 5.58 22.13 63.00
C ASP A 234 4.18 22.32 63.63
N ASP A 235 3.85 21.58 64.68
CA ASP A 235 2.57 21.64 65.38
C ASP A 235 2.61 22.39 66.73
N GLY A 236 3.80 22.60 67.29
CA GLY A 236 4.08 23.41 68.48
C GLY A 236 3.97 22.66 69.80
N ASP A 237 4.05 21.33 69.80
CA ASP A 237 3.89 20.49 70.99
C ASP A 237 5.20 20.38 71.83
N GLY A 238 6.33 20.74 71.22
CA GLY A 238 7.66 20.78 71.84
C GLY A 238 8.54 19.56 71.55
N VAL A 239 8.07 18.62 70.72
CA VAL A 239 8.85 17.55 70.09
C VAL A 239 9.13 17.98 68.63
N SER A 240 9.97 17.25 67.89
CA SER A 240 10.32 17.64 66.51
C SER A 240 10.69 16.39 65.70
N ASP A 241 10.24 16.33 64.44
CA ASP A 241 10.43 15.19 63.53
C ASP A 241 9.81 13.85 64.03
N GLU A 242 8.78 13.91 64.87
CA GLU A 242 7.84 12.81 65.16
C GLU A 242 6.78 12.71 64.07
N ASP A 243 5.78 11.84 64.23
CA ASP A 243 4.55 11.77 63.42
C ASP A 243 4.69 12.23 61.96
N CYS A 244 5.66 11.61 61.27
CA CYS A 244 6.14 12.17 60.01
C CYS A 244 5.09 12.02 58.92
N ALA A 245 4.58 13.12 58.40
CA ALA A 245 3.60 13.08 57.33
C ALA A 245 4.17 12.48 56.04
N LYS A 246 3.33 11.72 55.34
CA LYS A 246 3.67 11.23 54.01
C LYS A 246 3.87 12.42 53.05
N PRO A 247 5.02 12.53 52.35
CA PRO A 247 5.24 13.61 51.41
C PRO A 247 4.15 13.66 50.32
N PRO A 248 3.72 14.86 49.89
CA PRO A 248 2.66 14.99 48.91
C PRO A 248 3.11 14.40 47.56
N PRO A 249 2.17 13.87 46.76
CA PRO A 249 2.47 13.41 45.41
C PRO A 249 3.09 14.52 44.56
N ILE A 250 4.18 14.22 43.86
CA ILE A 250 4.81 15.14 42.90
C ILE A 250 4.43 14.67 41.51
N ASP A 251 3.49 15.36 40.88
CA ASP A 251 3.10 15.09 39.51
C ASP A 251 4.22 15.49 38.54
N GLY A 252 4.52 14.59 37.60
CA GLY A 252 5.54 14.84 36.60
C GLY A 252 5.12 15.90 35.60
N ASN A 253 6.07 16.74 35.20
CA ASN A 253 5.89 17.65 34.09
C ASN A 253 7.04 17.53 33.08
N TRP A 254 6.71 17.83 31.84
CA TRP A 254 7.61 17.65 30.71
C TRP A 254 8.82 18.57 30.84
N GLY A 255 10.01 17.98 30.74
CA GLY A 255 11.23 18.73 30.49
C GLY A 255 11.22 19.39 29.10
N SER A 256 12.25 20.18 28.83
CA SER A 256 12.44 20.80 27.52
C SER A 256 12.58 19.74 26.43
N TRP A 257 12.04 20.04 25.24
CA TRP A 257 12.28 19.23 24.06
C TRP A 257 13.77 19.21 23.71
N GLY A 258 14.29 18.01 23.42
CA GLY A 258 15.57 17.87 22.74
C GLY A 258 15.51 18.42 21.31
N SER A 259 16.68 18.50 20.67
CA SER A 259 16.78 18.84 19.25
C SER A 259 16.19 17.73 18.37
N TYR A 260 15.75 18.10 17.17
CA TYR A 260 15.39 17.11 16.16
C TYR A 260 16.62 16.28 15.76
N GLY A 261 16.47 14.97 15.75
CA GLY A 261 17.46 14.05 15.19
C GLY A 261 17.60 14.20 13.67
N SER A 262 18.48 13.40 13.09
CA SER A 262 18.65 13.32 11.63
C SER A 262 17.37 12.81 10.94
N CYS A 263 17.25 13.09 9.64
CA CYS A 263 16.16 12.56 8.83
C CYS A 263 16.23 11.03 8.83
N SER A 264 15.08 10.36 8.94
CA SER A 264 15.00 8.90 8.93
C SER A 264 15.49 8.24 7.64
N VAL A 265 15.63 9.04 6.57
CA VAL A 265 16.13 8.61 5.27
C VAL A 265 17.32 9.47 4.85
N THR A 266 18.22 8.89 4.05
CA THR A 266 19.33 9.61 3.42
C THR A 266 18.95 10.24 2.08
N CYS A 267 17.83 9.80 1.49
CA CYS A 267 17.28 10.32 0.25
C CYS A 267 15.73 10.30 0.27
N GLY A 268 15.09 11.21 -0.45
CA GLY A 268 13.63 11.33 -0.50
C GLY A 268 13.03 11.99 0.76
N THR A 269 11.78 11.63 1.06
CA THR A 269 11.02 12.16 2.20
C THR A 269 11.08 11.19 3.37
N GLY A 270 11.45 11.69 4.55
CA GLY A 270 11.39 10.95 5.80
C GLY A 270 10.93 11.85 6.93
N ASP A 271 11.24 11.46 8.17
CA ASP A 271 10.87 12.21 9.36
C ASP A 271 12.08 12.48 10.26
N GLN A 272 12.09 13.65 10.89
CA GLN A 272 12.95 13.95 12.02
C GLN A 272 12.13 13.85 13.30
N THR A 273 12.67 13.14 14.28
CA THR A 273 12.04 12.97 15.60
C THR A 273 12.83 13.70 16.66
N LYS A 274 12.13 14.35 17.58
CA LYS A 274 12.67 14.84 18.85
C LYS A 274 11.92 14.24 20.02
N THR A 275 12.59 14.13 21.15
CA THR A 275 12.05 13.57 22.39
C THR A 275 12.18 14.56 23.55
N ARG A 276 11.39 14.35 24.59
CA ARG A 276 11.49 15.03 25.89
C ARG A 276 11.25 14.02 26.99
N SER A 277 11.82 14.28 28.16
CA SER A 277 11.68 13.40 29.33
C SER A 277 10.67 13.99 30.31
N CYS A 278 9.96 13.11 31.05
CA CYS A 278 9.07 13.51 32.13
C CYS A 278 9.88 13.73 33.41
N ASN A 279 10.58 14.85 33.49
CA ASN A 279 11.60 15.07 34.51
C ASN A 279 11.66 16.50 35.07
N ASN A 280 10.68 17.36 34.77
CA ASN A 280 10.66 18.74 35.23
C ASN A 280 9.31 19.16 35.85
N PRO A 281 8.91 18.60 37.01
CA PRO A 281 9.68 17.68 37.85
C PRO A 281 9.51 16.20 37.44
N THR A 282 10.32 15.33 38.03
CA THR A 282 10.16 13.87 37.87
C THR A 282 9.01 13.41 38.77
N PRO A 283 8.07 12.57 38.29
CA PRO A 283 7.02 12.01 39.14
C PRO A 283 7.60 11.31 40.38
N ALA A 284 7.10 11.64 41.57
CA ALA A 284 7.50 11.02 42.83
C ALA A 284 6.32 10.90 43.80
N HIS A 285 6.46 10.09 44.85
CA HIS A 285 5.44 9.90 45.90
C HIS A 285 4.04 9.54 45.34
N ASN A 286 3.99 8.67 44.31
CA ASN A 286 2.78 8.31 43.55
C ASN A 286 2.11 9.47 42.79
N GLY A 287 2.85 10.50 42.42
CA GLY A 287 2.38 11.54 41.50
C GLY A 287 2.15 11.02 40.08
N ASN A 288 1.30 11.74 39.35
CA ASN A 288 0.89 11.40 38.00
C ASN A 288 2.07 11.45 37.02
N GLN A 289 2.05 10.59 36.01
CA GLN A 289 2.98 10.69 34.87
C GLN A 289 2.59 11.87 33.98
N CYS A 290 3.54 12.36 33.18
CA CYS A 290 3.28 13.48 32.28
C CYS A 290 2.20 13.16 31.25
N SER A 291 1.21 14.04 31.12
CA SER A 291 0.15 13.92 30.12
C SER A 291 0.64 14.24 28.70
N GLY A 292 0.30 13.39 27.73
CA GLY A 292 0.63 13.55 26.31
C GLY A 292 1.86 12.77 25.84
N SER A 293 2.33 13.04 24.62
CA SER A 293 3.48 12.32 24.03
C SER A 293 4.82 12.91 24.46
N GLY A 294 5.77 12.03 24.78
CA GLY A 294 7.20 12.36 24.96
C GLY A 294 7.98 12.49 23.65
N THR A 295 7.32 12.27 22.51
CA THR A 295 7.93 12.23 21.17
C THR A 295 7.15 13.10 20.19
N SER A 296 7.85 13.83 19.33
CA SER A 296 7.29 14.66 18.27
C SER A 296 8.08 14.48 16.98
N SER A 297 7.39 14.26 15.87
CA SER A 297 7.98 14.07 14.54
C SER A 297 7.54 15.16 13.58
N LYS A 298 8.43 15.54 12.66
CA LYS A 298 8.12 16.40 11.51
C LYS A 298 8.75 15.82 10.25
N SER A 299 8.14 16.08 9.11
CA SER A 299 8.70 15.63 7.83
C SER A 299 9.97 16.39 7.46
N CYS A 300 10.90 15.69 6.84
CA CYS A 300 12.13 16.21 6.25
C CYS A 300 12.26 15.71 4.80
N THR A 301 12.83 16.56 3.96
CA THR A 301 13.13 16.21 2.57
C THR A 301 14.62 16.30 2.37
N THR A 302 15.20 15.20 1.88
CA THR A 302 16.61 15.07 1.52
C THR A 302 16.75 15.04 -0.01
N ALA A 303 17.96 14.83 -0.52
CA ALA A 303 18.16 14.69 -1.96
C ALA A 303 17.32 13.54 -2.52
N SER A 304 16.82 13.64 -3.75
CA SER A 304 16.05 12.56 -4.38
C SER A 304 16.85 11.25 -4.44
N CYS A 305 16.20 10.12 -4.20
CA CYS A 305 16.83 8.80 -4.26
C CYS A 305 17.27 8.43 -5.68
N ALA A 306 18.39 7.73 -5.77
CA ALA A 306 18.83 7.09 -7.01
C ALA A 306 17.76 6.14 -7.53
N VAL A 307 17.40 6.28 -8.80
CA VAL A 307 16.49 5.37 -9.52
C VAL A 307 17.31 4.63 -10.56
N ASP A 308 17.52 3.34 -10.33
CA ASP A 308 18.23 2.48 -11.29
C ASP A 308 17.36 2.28 -12.55
N GLY A 309 17.99 2.36 -13.72
CA GLY A 309 17.30 2.16 -14.98
C GLY A 309 16.88 0.71 -15.18
N GLN A 310 15.71 0.53 -15.77
CA GLN A 310 15.24 -0.79 -16.19
C GLN A 310 14.86 -0.77 -17.67
N TRP A 311 15.07 -1.93 -18.29
CA TRP A 311 14.74 -2.14 -19.69
C TRP A 311 13.22 -2.05 -19.90
N SER A 312 12.77 -1.31 -20.92
CA SER A 312 11.43 -1.46 -21.47
C SER A 312 11.25 -2.85 -22.09
N ASN A 313 9.99 -3.18 -22.35
CA ASN A 313 9.64 -4.35 -23.13
C ASN A 313 10.31 -4.27 -24.51
N TRP A 314 10.76 -5.43 -25.00
CA TRP A 314 11.23 -5.52 -26.38
C TRP A 314 10.14 -5.08 -27.36
N VAL A 315 10.51 -4.27 -28.35
CA VAL A 315 9.62 -4.06 -29.50
C VAL A 315 9.44 -5.37 -30.27
N SER A 316 8.38 -5.45 -31.07
CA SER A 316 8.14 -6.58 -31.98
C SER A 316 9.34 -6.80 -32.91
N TRP A 317 9.56 -8.05 -33.29
CA TRP A 317 10.59 -8.40 -34.28
C TRP A 317 10.37 -7.65 -35.59
N GLY A 318 11.44 -7.06 -36.14
CA GLY A 318 11.44 -6.45 -37.47
C GLY A 318 11.23 -7.47 -38.58
N THR A 319 11.16 -6.98 -39.82
CA THR A 319 11.08 -7.85 -41.01
C THR A 319 12.37 -8.66 -41.18
N CYS A 320 12.27 -9.82 -41.85
CA CYS A 320 13.44 -10.62 -42.16
C CYS A 320 14.34 -9.86 -43.13
N SER A 321 15.67 -9.91 -42.93
CA SER A 321 16.64 -9.20 -43.77
C SER A 321 16.64 -9.63 -45.25
N VAL A 322 16.02 -10.76 -45.56
CA VAL A 322 15.88 -11.33 -46.90
C VAL A 322 14.42 -11.70 -47.15
N THR A 323 14.03 -11.75 -48.43
CA THR A 323 12.71 -12.19 -48.86
C THR A 323 12.64 -13.69 -49.18
N CYS A 324 13.80 -14.35 -49.30
CA CYS A 324 13.93 -15.79 -49.53
C CYS A 324 15.18 -16.34 -48.84
N ALA A 325 15.22 -17.64 -48.54
CA ALA A 325 16.28 -18.31 -47.75
C ALA A 325 16.43 -17.79 -46.30
N SER A 326 17.57 -18.04 -45.66
CA SER A 326 17.85 -17.68 -44.27
C SER A 326 18.34 -16.24 -44.15
N GLY A 327 17.67 -15.45 -43.31
CA GLY A 327 18.09 -14.10 -42.93
C GLY A 327 18.07 -13.90 -41.42
N THR A 328 18.11 -12.63 -41.01
CA THR A 328 18.06 -12.22 -39.60
C THR A 328 16.93 -11.23 -39.36
N GLN A 329 16.22 -11.38 -38.25
CA GLN A 329 15.32 -10.37 -37.70
C GLN A 329 15.97 -9.77 -36.46
N THR A 330 15.81 -8.46 -36.27
CA THR A 330 16.28 -7.75 -35.07
C THR A 330 15.11 -7.15 -34.31
N ARG A 331 15.30 -6.95 -33.01
CA ARG A 331 14.41 -6.16 -32.16
C ARG A 331 15.23 -5.36 -31.16
N GLN A 332 14.64 -4.30 -30.62
CA GLN A 332 15.30 -3.37 -29.71
C GLN A 332 14.48 -3.12 -28.45
N ARG A 333 15.14 -2.64 -27.41
CA ARG A 333 14.54 -2.15 -26.16
C ARG A 333 15.33 -0.95 -25.66
N GLN A 334 14.70 -0.11 -24.84
CA GLN A 334 15.31 1.11 -24.30
C GLN A 334 15.46 1.01 -22.77
N CYS A 335 16.40 1.75 -22.20
CA CYS A 335 16.61 1.80 -20.75
C CYS A 335 15.80 2.95 -20.13
N ASP A 336 14.47 2.84 -20.21
CA ASP A 336 13.55 3.95 -19.96
C ASP A 336 12.33 3.58 -19.10
N ASN A 337 12.24 2.35 -18.59
CA ASN A 337 11.08 1.89 -17.83
C ASN A 337 11.42 1.31 -16.44
N PRO A 338 11.93 2.13 -15.49
CA PRO A 338 12.16 3.57 -15.59
C PRO A 338 13.55 3.92 -16.16
N ALA A 339 13.72 5.18 -16.58
CA ALA A 339 15.04 5.70 -16.94
C ALA A 339 15.90 5.94 -15.68
N PRO A 340 17.23 5.75 -15.74
CA PRO A 340 18.12 6.08 -14.63
C PRO A 340 17.98 7.56 -14.22
N GLN A 341 17.76 7.82 -12.93
CA GLN A 341 17.68 9.18 -12.37
C GLN A 341 18.52 9.30 -11.10
N HIS A 342 18.91 10.52 -10.75
CA HIS A 342 19.61 10.84 -9.50
C HIS A 342 20.85 9.96 -9.23
N SER A 343 21.67 9.75 -10.26
CA SER A 343 22.86 8.87 -10.24
C SER A 343 22.57 7.37 -10.07
N GLY A 344 21.35 6.93 -10.38
CA GLY A 344 21.03 5.51 -10.51
C GLY A 344 21.78 4.83 -11.65
N LYS A 345 21.94 3.51 -11.54
CA LYS A 345 22.70 2.70 -12.49
C LYS A 345 22.01 2.63 -13.84
N VAL A 346 22.79 2.62 -14.91
CA VAL A 346 22.29 2.32 -16.26
C VAL A 346 21.95 0.83 -16.40
N CYS A 347 21.06 0.49 -17.34
CA CYS A 347 20.68 -0.90 -17.58
C CYS A 347 21.87 -1.75 -18.03
N SER A 348 21.97 -2.96 -17.50
CA SER A 348 22.99 -3.93 -17.88
C SER A 348 22.46 -4.89 -18.96
N GLY A 349 23.32 -5.21 -19.95
CA GLY A 349 23.00 -6.09 -21.08
C GLY A 349 22.79 -5.36 -22.42
N SER A 350 22.47 -6.11 -23.48
CA SER A 350 22.28 -5.54 -24.81
C SER A 350 20.91 -4.86 -24.97
N SER A 351 20.88 -3.73 -25.69
CA SER A 351 19.66 -3.05 -26.14
C SER A 351 19.10 -3.63 -27.44
N THR A 352 19.83 -4.55 -28.08
CA THR A 352 19.48 -5.17 -29.37
C THR A 352 19.59 -6.68 -29.28
N ASP A 353 18.61 -7.37 -29.86
CA ASP A 353 18.54 -8.83 -29.96
C ASP A 353 18.31 -9.22 -31.42
N SER A 354 18.87 -10.36 -31.83
CA SER A 354 18.86 -10.84 -33.22
C SER A 354 18.58 -12.33 -33.26
N LYS A 355 17.66 -12.76 -34.13
CA LYS A 355 17.37 -14.18 -34.38
C LYS A 355 17.36 -14.49 -35.87
N THR A 356 17.63 -15.74 -36.20
CA THR A 356 17.49 -16.25 -37.57
C THR A 356 16.01 -16.35 -37.96
N CYS A 357 15.71 -15.97 -39.19
CA CYS A 357 14.41 -16.18 -39.85
C CYS A 357 14.64 -16.98 -41.13
N THR A 358 13.75 -17.93 -41.42
CA THR A 358 13.80 -18.71 -42.66
C THR A 358 12.59 -18.33 -43.51
N GLN A 359 12.86 -17.80 -44.70
CA GLN A 359 11.85 -17.52 -45.71
C GLN A 359 11.78 -18.66 -46.72
N VAL A 360 10.83 -18.57 -47.64
CA VAL A 360 10.67 -19.51 -48.76
C VAL A 360 11.97 -19.65 -49.57
N THR A 361 12.14 -20.80 -50.24
CA THR A 361 13.28 -21.04 -51.11
C THR A 361 13.35 -19.99 -52.23
N CYS A 362 14.55 -19.47 -52.51
CA CYS A 362 14.74 -18.46 -53.55
C CYS A 362 14.42 -18.99 -54.96
N PRO A 363 13.91 -18.14 -55.87
CA PRO A 363 13.77 -18.49 -57.27
C PRO A 363 15.09 -18.94 -57.88
N PHE A 364 15.03 -19.96 -58.74
CA PHE A 364 16.19 -20.49 -59.42
C PHE A 364 15.89 -20.58 -60.91
N ASP A 365 16.54 -19.73 -61.71
CA ASP A 365 16.27 -19.61 -63.14
C ASP A 365 16.80 -20.83 -63.92
N GLY A 366 16.06 -21.21 -64.95
CA GLY A 366 16.42 -22.31 -65.84
C GLY A 366 17.58 -21.95 -66.77
N ASN A 367 18.41 -22.94 -67.12
CA ASN A 367 19.48 -22.74 -68.09
C ASN A 367 19.54 -23.88 -69.12
N TRP A 368 20.00 -23.54 -70.32
CA TRP A 368 19.99 -24.43 -71.47
C TRP A 368 20.92 -25.63 -71.24
N GLY A 369 20.39 -26.83 -71.44
CA GLY A 369 21.19 -28.05 -71.58
C GLY A 369 22.01 -28.09 -72.86
N ASN A 370 22.82 -29.14 -72.96
CA ASN A 370 23.65 -29.36 -74.14
C ASN A 370 22.77 -29.59 -75.38
N TRP A 371 23.24 -29.10 -76.53
CA TRP A 371 22.62 -29.42 -77.80
C TRP A 371 22.72 -30.92 -78.10
N ALA A 372 21.60 -31.51 -78.53
CA ALA A 372 21.58 -32.83 -79.12
C ALA A 372 22.48 -32.89 -80.38
N SER A 373 22.85 -34.12 -80.76
CA SER A 373 23.55 -34.35 -82.03
C SER A 373 22.70 -33.90 -83.21
N TRP A 374 23.35 -33.48 -84.30
CA TRP A 374 22.66 -33.13 -85.54
C TRP A 374 21.93 -34.35 -86.12
N GLY A 375 20.66 -34.17 -86.53
CA GLY A 375 19.91 -35.18 -87.28
C GLY A 375 20.48 -35.46 -88.68
N THR A 376 19.87 -36.40 -89.39
CA THR A 376 20.22 -36.73 -90.78
C THR A 376 19.89 -35.59 -91.74
N CYS A 377 20.61 -35.51 -92.86
CA CYS A 377 20.31 -34.54 -93.91
C CYS A 377 18.96 -34.86 -94.57
N SER A 378 18.15 -33.86 -94.85
CA SER A 378 16.80 -34.02 -95.42
C SER A 378 16.79 -34.59 -96.85
N VAL A 379 17.94 -34.65 -97.53
CA VAL A 379 18.08 -35.17 -98.90
C VAL A 379 19.22 -36.19 -99.01
N THR A 380 19.16 -37.06 -100.02
CA THR A 380 20.17 -38.08 -100.31
C THR A 380 21.20 -37.64 -101.38
N CYS A 381 20.86 -36.69 -102.26
CA CYS A 381 21.76 -36.01 -103.18
C CYS A 381 21.44 -34.49 -103.22
N ALA A 382 22.39 -33.64 -103.63
CA ALA A 382 22.29 -32.17 -103.60
C ALA A 382 22.16 -31.54 -102.17
N SER A 383 21.64 -30.31 -102.07
CA SER A 383 21.56 -29.53 -100.82
C SER A 383 20.25 -29.75 -100.07
N GLY A 384 20.35 -30.04 -98.77
CA GLY A 384 19.23 -30.14 -97.82
C GLY A 384 19.57 -29.48 -96.48
N THR A 385 18.82 -29.81 -95.43
CA THR A 385 19.02 -29.27 -94.07
C THR A 385 19.05 -30.39 -93.04
N LYS A 386 19.70 -30.12 -91.90
CA LYS A 386 19.70 -30.96 -90.70
C LYS A 386 19.41 -30.10 -89.47
N THR A 387 18.74 -30.66 -88.48
CA THR A 387 18.27 -29.94 -87.29
C THR A 387 18.83 -30.59 -86.02
N ARG A 388 19.04 -29.80 -84.97
CA ARG A 388 19.31 -30.27 -83.60
C ARG A 388 18.47 -29.47 -82.59
N GLN A 389 18.24 -30.05 -81.41
CA GLN A 389 17.44 -29.44 -80.34
C GLN A 389 18.20 -29.46 -79.01
N ARG A 390 17.84 -28.58 -78.08
CA ARG A 390 18.28 -28.57 -76.67
C ARG A 390 17.08 -28.33 -75.77
N LEU A 391 17.17 -28.78 -74.51
CA LEU A 391 16.13 -28.60 -73.51
C LEU A 391 16.57 -27.60 -72.44
N CYS A 392 15.63 -26.92 -71.79
CA CYS A 392 15.89 -26.05 -70.65
C CYS A 392 15.95 -26.89 -69.36
N ASP A 393 17.00 -27.69 -69.22
CA ASP A 393 17.08 -28.72 -68.17
C ASP A 393 18.39 -28.72 -67.37
N SER A 394 19.29 -27.77 -67.63
CA SER A 394 20.63 -27.73 -67.02
C SER A 394 20.93 -26.39 -66.36
N PRO A 395 20.21 -26.00 -65.29
CA PRO A 395 19.14 -26.73 -64.59
C PRO A 395 17.73 -26.32 -65.04
N VAL A 396 16.71 -27.08 -64.64
CA VAL A 396 15.29 -26.67 -64.81
C VAL A 396 14.98 -25.51 -63.87
N ALA A 397 14.17 -24.54 -64.33
CA ALA A 397 13.69 -23.45 -63.48
C ALA A 397 12.87 -23.99 -62.29
N GLN A 398 13.17 -23.53 -61.08
CA GLN A 398 12.51 -23.94 -59.84
C GLN A 398 12.09 -22.72 -59.01
N HIS A 399 11.09 -22.89 -58.14
CA HIS A 399 10.64 -21.86 -57.19
C HIS A 399 10.28 -20.50 -57.84
N ASN A 400 9.55 -20.54 -58.97
CA ASN A 400 9.19 -19.38 -59.81
C ASN A 400 10.39 -18.66 -60.47
N GLY A 401 11.52 -19.35 -60.66
CA GLY A 401 12.59 -18.86 -61.53
C GLY A 401 12.15 -18.73 -62.98
N GLN A 402 12.82 -17.88 -63.73
CA GLN A 402 12.53 -17.62 -65.13
C GLN A 402 12.94 -18.82 -66.01
N ASP A 403 12.17 -19.08 -67.06
CA ASP A 403 12.49 -20.12 -68.06
C ASP A 403 13.61 -19.64 -69.01
N CYS A 404 14.22 -20.57 -69.75
CA CYS A 404 15.36 -20.26 -70.63
C CYS A 404 14.99 -19.30 -71.76
N SER A 405 15.79 -18.25 -71.94
CA SER A 405 15.61 -17.29 -73.04
C SER A 405 16.28 -17.78 -74.34
N GLY A 406 15.56 -17.73 -75.47
CA GLY A 406 16.04 -18.08 -76.83
C GLY A 406 15.39 -19.33 -77.44
N SER A 407 15.84 -19.75 -78.64
CA SER A 407 15.30 -20.94 -79.32
C SER A 407 15.91 -22.25 -78.78
N GLY A 408 15.06 -23.26 -78.59
CA GLY A 408 15.45 -24.64 -78.28
C GLY A 408 15.78 -25.49 -79.51
N ALA A 409 15.68 -24.93 -80.73
CA ALA A 409 15.96 -25.65 -81.99
C ALA A 409 16.86 -24.83 -82.91
N GLU A 410 17.77 -25.53 -83.60
CA GLU A 410 18.70 -24.95 -84.58
C GLU A 410 18.73 -25.80 -85.86
N THR A 411 18.67 -25.15 -87.02
CA THR A 411 18.68 -25.78 -88.34
C THR A 411 19.88 -25.28 -89.15
N LYS A 412 20.60 -26.20 -89.82
CA LYS A 412 21.77 -25.89 -90.66
C LYS A 412 21.72 -26.65 -91.99
N THR A 413 22.24 -26.04 -93.06
CA THR A 413 22.34 -26.65 -94.39
C THR A 413 23.37 -27.78 -94.43
N CYS A 414 23.08 -28.82 -95.22
CA CYS A 414 23.98 -29.93 -95.53
C CYS A 414 23.99 -30.19 -97.05
N THR A 415 25.15 -30.54 -97.60
CA THR A 415 25.30 -30.83 -99.04
C THR A 415 25.76 -32.27 -99.24
N LYS A 416 25.08 -32.99 -100.13
CA LYS A 416 25.38 -34.36 -100.55
C LYS A 416 25.84 -34.36 -102.02
N VAL A 417 26.29 -35.51 -102.52
CA VAL A 417 26.85 -35.70 -103.87
C VAL A 417 25.87 -35.32 -104.99
N THR A 418 26.40 -35.08 -106.20
CA THR A 418 25.65 -34.72 -107.42
C THR A 418 24.80 -35.90 -107.93
N CYS A 419 23.57 -35.64 -108.39
CA CYS A 419 22.63 -36.69 -108.81
C CYS A 419 22.89 -37.19 -110.27
N PRO A 420 22.51 -38.45 -110.63
CA PRO A 420 22.69 -39.03 -111.98
C PRO A 420 21.95 -38.31 -113.12
N ILE A 421 22.47 -38.35 -114.37
CA ILE A 421 21.85 -37.79 -115.59
C ILE A 421 21.83 -38.84 -116.71
N ASP A 422 20.65 -39.29 -117.15
CA ASP A 422 20.48 -40.30 -118.21
C ASP A 422 20.65 -39.72 -119.63
N GLY A 423 21.16 -40.53 -120.56
CA GLY A 423 21.47 -40.14 -121.95
C GLY A 423 20.27 -40.21 -122.91
N ASN A 424 20.25 -39.35 -123.94
CA ASN A 424 19.16 -39.29 -124.92
C ASN A 424 19.68 -39.01 -126.36
N TRP A 425 18.98 -39.54 -127.37
CA TRP A 425 19.46 -39.55 -128.76
C TRP A 425 19.50 -38.13 -129.37
N GLY A 426 20.58 -37.80 -130.07
CA GLY A 426 20.69 -36.62 -130.93
C GLY A 426 19.94 -36.77 -132.26
N SER A 427 19.91 -35.69 -133.04
CA SER A 427 19.25 -35.62 -134.34
C SER A 427 19.89 -36.55 -135.39
N TRP A 428 19.09 -37.10 -136.31
CA TRP A 428 19.59 -37.87 -137.45
C TRP A 428 20.38 -37.00 -138.45
N ALA A 429 21.48 -37.52 -138.97
CA ALA A 429 22.23 -36.93 -140.07
C ALA A 429 21.43 -36.99 -141.40
N SER A 430 21.84 -36.19 -142.38
CA SER A 430 21.27 -36.21 -143.73
C SER A 430 21.46 -37.57 -144.41
N TRP A 431 20.54 -37.96 -145.31
CA TRP A 431 20.67 -39.17 -146.13
C TRP A 431 21.90 -39.08 -147.05
N GLY A 432 22.67 -40.19 -147.15
CA GLY A 432 23.84 -40.31 -148.04
C GLY A 432 23.48 -40.35 -149.53
N THR A 433 24.48 -40.42 -150.43
CA THR A 433 24.19 -40.49 -151.87
C THR A 433 23.65 -41.85 -152.28
N CYS A 434 22.64 -41.85 -153.15
CA CYS A 434 22.04 -43.06 -153.73
C CYS A 434 23.09 -43.99 -154.34
N SER A 435 23.02 -45.29 -154.04
CA SER A 435 24.03 -46.28 -154.42
C SER A 435 24.21 -46.54 -155.92
N VAL A 436 23.34 -45.99 -156.79
CA VAL A 436 23.38 -46.19 -158.25
C VAL A 436 23.17 -44.88 -159.03
N THR A 437 23.62 -44.85 -160.29
CA THR A 437 23.54 -43.66 -161.17
C THR A 437 22.38 -43.68 -162.18
N CYS A 438 21.79 -44.84 -162.53
CA CYS A 438 20.45 -44.97 -163.14
C CYS A 438 19.69 -46.19 -162.54
N ALA A 439 18.35 -46.18 -162.56
CA ALA A 439 17.44 -47.12 -161.86
C ALA A 439 17.37 -46.97 -160.32
N SER A 440 16.88 -47.99 -159.59
CA SER A 440 16.69 -47.97 -158.13
C SER A 440 17.94 -48.43 -157.36
N GLY A 441 18.32 -47.67 -156.33
CA GLY A 441 19.37 -47.97 -155.33
C GLY A 441 18.93 -47.62 -153.91
N THR A 442 19.87 -47.50 -152.96
CA THR A 442 19.58 -47.17 -151.54
C THR A 442 20.51 -46.08 -150.99
N GLU A 443 20.05 -45.36 -149.97
CA GLU A 443 20.80 -44.36 -149.18
C GLU A 443 20.63 -44.59 -147.66
N THR A 444 21.62 -44.21 -146.86
CA THR A 444 21.68 -44.47 -145.40
C THR A 444 21.99 -43.19 -144.62
N ARG A 445 21.49 -43.07 -143.37
CA ARG A 445 21.83 -42.00 -142.40
C ARG A 445 22.07 -42.54 -140.97
N GLN A 446 22.73 -41.76 -140.11
CA GLN A 446 23.08 -42.14 -138.72
C GLN A 446 22.79 -41.04 -137.68
N ARG A 447 22.67 -41.39 -136.39
CA ARG A 447 22.58 -40.47 -135.23
C ARG A 447 23.44 -40.95 -134.04
N GLN A 448 23.83 -40.02 -133.15
CA GLN A 448 24.66 -40.30 -131.96
C GLN A 448 23.88 -40.08 -130.65
N CYS A 449 24.29 -40.73 -129.56
CA CYS A 449 23.71 -40.59 -128.21
C CYS A 449 24.38 -39.44 -127.44
N ASP A 450 24.05 -38.21 -127.79
CA ASP A 450 24.78 -37.02 -127.30
C ASP A 450 23.88 -35.86 -126.83
N SER A 451 22.57 -36.06 -126.69
CA SER A 451 21.61 -34.98 -126.44
C SER A 451 20.65 -35.26 -125.27
N PRO A 452 21.11 -35.32 -124.01
CA PRO A 452 22.50 -35.26 -123.57
C PRO A 452 23.18 -36.64 -123.56
N ALA A 453 24.50 -36.70 -123.45
CA ALA A 453 25.21 -37.94 -123.14
C ALA A 453 24.96 -38.35 -121.68
N ALA A 454 24.91 -39.65 -121.39
CA ALA A 454 24.76 -40.15 -120.03
C ALA A 454 25.95 -39.71 -119.13
N GLN A 455 25.66 -39.13 -117.96
CA GLN A 455 26.64 -38.64 -116.98
C GLN A 455 26.28 -39.07 -115.55
N HIS A 456 27.27 -39.09 -114.66
CA HIS A 456 27.08 -39.39 -113.22
C HIS A 456 26.35 -40.74 -112.96
N ASN A 457 26.73 -41.79 -113.71
CA ASN A 457 26.11 -43.13 -113.71
C ASN A 457 24.65 -43.18 -114.21
N GLY A 458 24.23 -42.22 -115.04
CA GLY A 458 22.97 -42.33 -115.78
C GLY A 458 23.00 -43.39 -116.90
N GLN A 459 21.83 -43.82 -117.37
CA GLN A 459 21.65 -44.87 -118.36
C GLN A 459 21.92 -44.39 -119.80
N ASP A 460 22.43 -45.28 -120.66
CA ASP A 460 22.77 -45.00 -122.07
C ASP A 460 21.56 -45.07 -123.02
N CYS A 461 21.64 -44.49 -124.22
CA CYS A 461 20.49 -44.38 -125.14
C CYS A 461 20.02 -45.74 -125.69
N ARG A 462 18.70 -45.95 -125.74
CA ARG A 462 18.08 -47.21 -126.20
C ARG A 462 17.62 -47.13 -127.67
N GLY A 463 18.11 -48.02 -128.55
CA GLY A 463 17.69 -48.14 -129.98
C GLY A 463 18.86 -48.22 -131.00
N SER A 464 18.58 -48.30 -132.31
CA SER A 464 19.62 -48.28 -133.36
C SER A 464 19.96 -46.85 -133.80
N GLY A 465 21.25 -46.61 -134.04
CA GLY A 465 21.79 -45.34 -134.56
C GLY A 465 21.94 -45.27 -136.08
N THR A 466 21.38 -46.21 -136.87
CA THR A 466 21.50 -46.25 -138.35
C THR A 466 20.15 -46.57 -139.02
N GLU A 467 19.84 -45.90 -140.13
CA GLU A 467 18.61 -46.07 -140.93
C GLU A 467 18.91 -46.08 -142.44
N THR A 468 18.28 -46.94 -143.24
CA THR A 468 18.50 -47.12 -144.71
C THR A 468 17.18 -47.08 -145.47
N GLN A 469 17.11 -46.40 -146.64
CA GLN A 469 15.94 -46.33 -147.51
C GLN A 469 16.28 -46.42 -149.03
N THR A 470 15.27 -46.59 -149.89
CA THR A 470 15.40 -46.76 -151.36
C THR A 470 15.29 -45.43 -152.12
N CYS A 471 16.07 -45.25 -153.19
CA CYS A 471 16.12 -44.05 -154.06
C CYS A 471 16.09 -44.44 -155.56
N THR A 472 15.57 -43.59 -156.47
CA THR A 472 15.33 -43.93 -157.91
C THR A 472 15.84 -42.83 -158.88
N LYS A 473 16.53 -43.17 -159.98
CA LYS A 473 17.02 -42.23 -161.04
C LYS A 473 16.69 -42.68 -162.51
N VAL A 474 16.54 -41.73 -163.45
CA VAL A 474 15.93 -41.83 -164.82
C VAL A 474 16.70 -42.72 -165.84
N THR A 475 16.00 -43.18 -166.90
CA THR A 475 16.38 -44.13 -167.97
C THR A 475 17.63 -43.80 -168.82
N CYS A 476 18.42 -44.83 -169.16
CA CYS A 476 19.72 -44.79 -169.84
C CYS A 476 19.60 -45.05 -171.39
N PRO A 477 20.39 -44.41 -172.31
CA PRO A 477 20.20 -44.44 -173.79
C PRO A 477 20.93 -45.57 -174.59
N SER A 478 20.44 -45.90 -175.80
CA SER A 478 20.94 -46.95 -176.75
C SER A 478 21.16 -46.45 -178.21
N LYS A 479 22.11 -47.03 -178.98
CA LYS A 479 22.42 -46.79 -180.43
C LYS A 479 21.91 -47.94 -181.35
N CYS A 480 22.01 -47.93 -182.69
CA CYS A 480 21.10 -47.45 -183.76
C CYS A 480 20.93 -48.55 -184.85
N SER A 481 19.88 -48.50 -185.68
CA SER A 481 19.90 -48.92 -187.11
C SER A 481 18.77 -48.25 -187.90
N GLN A 482 19.12 -47.64 -189.05
CA GLN A 482 18.34 -46.98 -190.13
C GLN A 482 16.97 -46.36 -189.80
#